data_AF-A0A5Q0Q561-F1
#
_entry.id   AF-A0A5Q0Q561-F1
#
_cell.length_a   1.000
_cell.length_b   1.000
_cell.length_c   1.000
_cell.angle_alpha   90.00
_cell.angle_beta   90.00
_cell.angle_gamma   90.00
#
_symmetry.space_group_name_H-M   'P 1'
#
loop_
_entity.id
_entity.type
_entity.pdbx_description
1 polymer ?
#
loop_
_entity_poly.entity_id
_entity_poly.type
_entity_poly.pdbx_seq_one_letter_code
_entity_poly.pdbx_strand_id
1 'polypeptide(L)'
;MKIQHILSSLICLFLSITIATASQDSILQKTDSLSYESQRQRVNKLLDERSAKFGEYAASLEKKTGVFGLFKTKGDMQKSIDILRALVLNDNNIFIETRKLLDLKDAQSERYQQLASEYDNQVSAYMKTITKLQDENEKLREEINSEQKRETNNNALLYLAILAVIVLSILLFSQYKKKNVQKLTE
;
A
#
# COMPACT_ATOMS: atom_id res chain seq x y z
N MET A 1 -27.59 -12.22 -29.37
CA MET A 1 -27.92 -12.48 -27.95
C MET A 1 -26.90 -13.32 -27.19
N LYS A 2 -26.37 -14.45 -27.71
CA LYS A 2 -25.46 -15.33 -26.94
C LYS A 2 -24.15 -14.67 -26.45
N ILE A 3 -23.53 -13.80 -27.26
CA ILE A 3 -22.28 -13.11 -26.91
C ILE A 3 -22.45 -12.12 -25.74
N GLN A 4 -23.60 -11.45 -25.68
CA GLN A 4 -23.89 -10.45 -24.64
C GLN A 4 -24.14 -11.10 -23.27
N HIS A 5 -24.72 -12.31 -23.25
CA HIS A 5 -24.83 -13.11 -22.02
C HIS A 5 -23.48 -13.67 -21.55
N ILE A 6 -22.59 -14.06 -22.47
CA ILE A 6 -21.24 -14.51 -22.12
C ILE A 6 -20.42 -13.37 -21.53
N LEU A 7 -20.48 -12.17 -22.13
CA LEU A 7 -19.79 -10.98 -21.62
C LEU A 7 -20.31 -10.55 -20.24
N SER A 8 -21.64 -10.57 -20.05
CA SER A 8 -22.26 -10.28 -18.75
C SER A 8 -21.86 -11.30 -17.68
N SER A 9 -21.75 -12.59 -18.03
CA SER A 9 -21.32 -13.64 -17.10
C SER A 9 -19.85 -13.47 -16.69
N LEU A 10 -18.98 -13.10 -17.64
CA LEU A 10 -17.55 -12.86 -17.39
C LEU A 10 -17.34 -11.65 -16.45
N ILE A 11 -18.11 -10.58 -16.65
CA ILE A 11 -18.07 -9.38 -15.79
C ILE A 11 -18.54 -9.72 -14.36
N CYS A 12 -19.63 -10.49 -14.22
CA CYS A 12 -20.08 -10.95 -12.91
C CYS A 12 -19.03 -11.83 -12.20
N LEU A 13 -18.36 -12.72 -12.94
CA LEU A 13 -17.29 -13.56 -12.39
C LEU A 13 -16.12 -12.71 -11.90
N PHE A 14 -15.69 -11.73 -12.70
CA PHE A 14 -14.61 -10.80 -12.33
C PHE A 14 -14.96 -9.97 -11.09
N LEU A 15 -16.21 -9.49 -11.01
CA LEU A 15 -16.71 -8.74 -9.87
C LEU A 15 -16.74 -9.60 -8.59
N SER A 16 -17.18 -10.87 -8.70
CA SER A 16 -17.18 -11.80 -7.57
C SER A 16 -15.78 -12.16 -7.05
N ILE A 17 -14.77 -12.21 -7.93
CA ILE A 17 -13.37 -12.46 -7.55
C ILE A 17 -12.79 -11.25 -6.81
N THR A 18 -13.10 -10.01 -7.23
CA THR A 18 -12.60 -8.79 -6.57
C THR A 18 -13.14 -8.59 -5.15
N ILE A 19 -14.36 -9.04 -4.86
CA ILE A 19 -14.95 -8.96 -3.52
C ILE A 19 -14.32 -9.98 -2.57
N ALA A 20 -13.93 -11.15 -3.09
CA ALA A 20 -13.28 -12.20 -2.29
C ALA A 20 -11.87 -11.81 -1.84
N THR A 21 -11.09 -11.10 -2.66
CA THR A 21 -9.71 -10.69 -2.33
C THR A 21 -9.64 -9.47 -1.42
N ALA A 22 -10.58 -8.51 -1.53
CA ALA A 22 -10.63 -7.34 -0.65
C ALA A 22 -10.93 -7.68 0.83
N SER A 23 -11.48 -8.86 1.10
CA SER A 23 -11.83 -9.30 2.45
C SER A 23 -10.62 -9.83 3.24
N GLN A 24 -9.52 -10.18 2.58
CA GLN A 24 -8.46 -11.00 3.17
C GLN A 24 -7.56 -10.21 4.16
N ASP A 25 -7.27 -8.94 3.88
CA ASP A 25 -6.48 -8.07 4.78
C ASP A 25 -7.23 -7.73 6.08
N SER A 26 -8.54 -7.51 5.98
CA SER A 26 -9.39 -7.20 7.14
C SER A 26 -9.49 -8.38 8.12
N ILE A 27 -9.42 -9.61 7.61
CA ILE A 27 -9.50 -10.83 8.42
C ILE A 27 -8.20 -11.04 9.21
N LEU A 28 -7.04 -10.78 8.61
CA LEU A 28 -5.75 -10.89 9.30
C LEU A 28 -5.66 -9.86 10.45
N GLN A 29 -5.98 -8.60 10.16
CA GLN A 29 -5.93 -7.51 11.15
C GLN A 29 -6.91 -7.73 12.32
N LYS A 30 -8.09 -8.30 12.03
CA LYS A 30 -9.08 -8.66 13.04
C LYS A 30 -8.64 -9.86 13.88
N THR A 31 -7.93 -10.82 13.29
CA THR A 31 -7.41 -12.01 14.00
C THR A 31 -6.31 -11.63 14.99
N ASP A 32 -5.41 -10.72 14.60
CA ASP A 32 -4.36 -10.20 15.48
C ASP A 32 -4.92 -9.35 16.63
N SER A 33 -5.95 -8.54 16.35
CA SER A 33 -6.66 -7.80 17.40
C SER A 33 -7.36 -8.72 18.40
N LEU A 34 -7.95 -9.83 17.94
CA LEU A 34 -8.57 -10.83 18.81
C LEU A 34 -7.54 -11.57 19.68
N SER A 35 -6.36 -11.87 19.15
CA SER A 35 -5.29 -12.54 19.90
C SER A 35 -4.68 -11.63 20.97
N TYR A 36 -4.47 -10.35 20.65
CA TYR A 36 -3.99 -9.34 21.58
C TYR A 36 -4.97 -9.09 22.74
N GLU A 37 -6.26 -8.88 22.43
CA GLU A 37 -7.26 -8.65 23.49
C GLU A 37 -7.46 -9.88 24.37
N SER A 38 -7.45 -11.08 23.79
CA SER A 38 -7.50 -12.33 24.55
C SER A 38 -6.30 -12.46 25.51
N GLN A 39 -5.11 -12.07 25.06
CA GLN A 39 -3.89 -12.06 25.86
C GLN A 39 -3.95 -11.01 26.99
N ARG A 40 -4.46 -9.81 26.69
CA ARG A 40 -4.67 -8.74 27.67
C ARG A 40 -5.66 -9.14 28.77
N GLN A 41 -6.74 -9.83 28.41
CA GLN A 41 -7.69 -10.38 29.37
C GLN A 41 -7.04 -11.39 30.32
N ARG A 42 -6.13 -12.25 29.81
CA ARG A 42 -5.37 -13.19 30.65
C ARG A 42 -4.49 -12.48 31.67
N VAL A 43 -3.79 -11.42 31.25
CA VAL A 43 -2.97 -10.60 32.15
C VAL A 43 -3.83 -9.95 33.23
N ASN A 44 -4.96 -9.34 32.86
CA ASN A 44 -5.88 -8.71 33.82
C ASN A 44 -6.42 -9.73 34.84
N LYS A 45 -6.80 -10.93 34.39
CA LYS A 45 -7.23 -11.99 35.30
C LYS A 45 -6.13 -12.34 36.33
N LEU A 46 -4.88 -12.47 35.90
CA LEU A 46 -3.77 -12.74 36.81
C LEU A 46 -3.53 -11.59 37.79
N LEU A 47 -3.68 -10.34 37.35
CA LEU A 47 -3.60 -9.15 38.21
C LEU A 47 -4.72 -9.12 39.26
N ASP A 48 -5.93 -9.52 38.89
CA ASP A 48 -7.05 -9.65 39.83
C ASP A 48 -6.78 -10.75 40.86
N GLU A 49 -6.29 -11.92 40.41
CA GLU A 49 -5.87 -13.02 41.30
C GLU A 49 -4.75 -12.59 42.26
N ARG A 50 -3.81 -11.76 41.78
CA ARG A 50 -2.72 -11.20 42.59
C ARG A 50 -3.27 -10.26 43.65
N SER A 51 -4.21 -9.38 43.28
CA SER A 51 -4.86 -8.46 44.20
C SER A 51 -5.59 -9.20 45.33
N ALA A 52 -6.35 -10.24 44.98
CA ALA A 52 -7.04 -11.09 45.95
C ALA A 52 -6.06 -11.77 46.93
N LYS A 53 -4.97 -12.38 46.42
CA LYS A 53 -3.95 -13.02 47.26
C LYS A 53 -3.19 -12.03 48.15
N PHE A 54 -2.95 -10.82 47.68
CA PHE A 54 -2.38 -9.75 48.53
C PHE A 54 -3.32 -9.38 49.67
N GLY A 55 -4.64 -9.32 49.42
CA GLY A 55 -5.64 -9.12 50.47
C GLY A 55 -5.62 -10.24 51.52
N GLU A 56 -5.55 -11.50 51.08
CA GLU A 56 -5.41 -12.66 51.98
C GLU A 56 -4.13 -12.60 52.82
N TYR A 57 -3.00 -12.20 52.21
CA TYR A 57 -1.74 -12.01 52.91
C TYR A 57 -1.84 -10.91 53.96
N ALA A 58 -2.44 -9.76 53.62
CA ALA A 58 -2.64 -8.67 54.58
C ALA A 58 -3.49 -9.14 55.79
N ALA A 59 -4.58 -9.88 55.54
CA ALA A 59 -5.39 -10.47 56.61
C ALA A 59 -4.61 -11.51 57.45
N SER A 60 -3.72 -12.29 56.83
CA SER A 60 -2.86 -13.25 57.56
C SER A 60 -1.80 -12.54 58.40
N LEU A 61 -1.43 -11.30 58.05
CA LEU A 61 -0.53 -10.50 58.85
C LEU A 61 -1.16 -10.03 60.16
N GLU A 62 -2.46 -9.77 60.18
CA GLU A 62 -3.18 -9.31 61.38
C GLU A 62 -3.61 -10.46 62.30
N LYS A 63 -3.79 -11.66 61.75
CA LYS A 63 -4.25 -12.83 62.51
C LYS A 63 -3.21 -13.30 63.54
N LYS A 64 -3.64 -13.44 64.80
CA LYS A 64 -2.85 -13.97 65.92
C LYS A 64 -3.66 -15.02 66.66
N THR A 65 -3.29 -16.30 66.54
CA THR A 65 -4.01 -17.43 67.20
C THR A 65 -3.26 -18.06 68.38
N GLY A 66 -2.14 -17.47 68.82
CA GLY A 66 -1.37 -17.99 69.97
C GLY A 66 -2.18 -17.97 71.28
N VAL A 67 -1.64 -18.60 72.34
CA VAL A 67 -2.33 -18.96 73.61
C VAL A 67 -3.13 -17.81 74.28
N PHE A 68 -2.95 -16.54 73.88
CA PHE A 68 -3.79 -15.41 74.31
C PHE A 68 -4.12 -14.40 73.19
N GLY A 69 -3.98 -14.76 71.92
CA GLY A 69 -4.08 -13.80 70.79
C GLY A 69 -2.96 -12.76 70.75
N LEU A 70 -2.00 -12.83 71.66
CA LEU A 70 -0.89 -11.88 71.78
C LEU A 70 0.22 -12.15 70.75
N PHE A 71 0.41 -13.41 70.35
CA PHE A 71 1.49 -13.85 69.46
C PHE A 71 0.96 -14.69 68.29
N LYS A 72 1.73 -14.73 67.20
CA LYS A 72 1.46 -15.61 66.06
C LYS A 72 1.95 -17.02 66.35
N THR A 73 1.17 -18.02 65.93
CA THR A 73 1.61 -19.41 65.98
C THR A 73 2.49 -19.75 64.78
N LYS A 74 3.23 -20.86 64.86
CA LYS A 74 3.96 -21.43 63.71
C LYS A 74 3.02 -21.69 62.52
N GLY A 75 1.79 -22.14 62.79
CA GLY A 75 0.77 -22.36 61.76
C GLY A 75 0.34 -21.08 61.04
N ASP A 76 0.18 -19.97 61.77
CA ASP A 76 -0.14 -18.65 61.19
C ASP A 76 1.01 -18.13 60.30
N MET A 77 2.25 -18.33 60.73
CA MET A 77 3.43 -17.98 59.95
C MET A 77 3.56 -18.84 58.69
N GLN A 78 3.34 -20.15 58.79
CA GLN A 78 3.39 -21.06 57.64
C GLN A 78 2.36 -20.67 56.57
N LYS A 79 1.12 -20.37 56.98
CA LYS A 79 0.07 -19.89 56.05
C LYS A 79 0.48 -18.60 55.35
N SER A 80 1.06 -17.65 56.08
CA SER A 80 1.53 -16.39 55.50
C SER A 80 2.64 -16.62 54.46
N ILE A 81 3.57 -17.54 54.74
CA ILE A 81 4.64 -17.94 53.81
C ILE A 81 4.06 -18.64 52.58
N ASP A 82 3.05 -19.50 52.73
CA ASP A 82 2.43 -20.19 51.61
C ASP A 82 1.68 -19.22 50.69
N ILE A 83 1.00 -18.21 51.25
CA ILE A 83 0.38 -17.13 50.47
C ILE A 83 1.45 -16.32 49.72
N LEU A 84 2.56 -15.95 50.39
CA LEU A 84 3.68 -15.27 49.72
C LEU A 84 4.28 -16.10 48.57
N ARG A 85 4.45 -17.41 48.75
CA ARG A 85 4.92 -18.29 47.67
C ARG A 85 3.94 -18.27 46.51
N ALA A 86 2.64 -18.39 46.80
CA ALA A 86 1.58 -18.36 45.78
C ALA A 86 1.50 -17.00 45.04
N LEU A 87 1.87 -15.92 45.72
CA LEU A 87 1.95 -14.58 45.17
C LEU A 87 3.14 -14.43 44.21
N VAL A 88 4.34 -14.88 44.63
CA VAL A 88 5.54 -14.87 43.76
C VAL A 88 5.32 -15.71 42.50
N LEU A 89 4.66 -16.86 42.61
CA LEU A 89 4.30 -17.68 41.45
C LEU A 89 3.32 -16.95 40.51
N ASN A 90 2.36 -16.19 41.06
CA ASN A 90 1.46 -15.37 40.26
C ASN A 90 2.24 -14.24 39.55
N ASP A 91 3.12 -13.54 40.27
CA ASP A 91 3.95 -12.46 39.71
C ASP A 91 4.82 -12.96 38.53
N ASN A 92 5.36 -14.19 38.62
CA ASN A 92 6.06 -14.81 37.50
C ASN A 92 5.13 -15.06 36.30
N ASN A 93 3.93 -15.60 36.53
CA ASN A 93 2.95 -15.80 35.47
C ASN A 93 2.54 -14.48 34.82
N ILE A 94 2.31 -13.42 35.61
CA ILE A 94 2.03 -12.07 35.10
C ILE A 94 3.17 -11.60 34.21
N PHE A 95 4.42 -11.78 34.64
CA PHE A 95 5.59 -11.39 33.85
C PHE A 95 5.64 -12.12 32.51
N ILE A 96 5.42 -13.43 32.48
CA ILE A 96 5.39 -14.24 31.26
C ILE A 96 4.28 -13.77 30.31
N GLU A 97 3.06 -13.63 30.81
CA GLU A 97 1.91 -13.25 29.98
C GLU A 97 1.99 -11.79 29.50
N THR A 98 2.60 -10.89 30.28
CA THR A 98 2.85 -9.50 29.89
C THR A 98 3.94 -9.42 28.82
N ARG A 99 5.00 -10.25 28.93
CA ARG A 99 6.03 -10.35 27.90
C ARG A 99 5.44 -10.81 26.56
N LYS A 100 4.61 -11.85 26.58
CA LYS A 100 3.88 -12.30 25.37
C LYS A 100 3.04 -11.17 24.77
N LEU A 101 2.37 -10.38 25.61
CA LEU A 101 1.56 -9.25 25.15
C LEU A 101 2.42 -8.16 24.48
N LEU A 102 3.62 -7.90 25.01
CA LEU A 102 4.59 -6.99 24.38
C LEU A 102 5.10 -7.55 23.05
N ASP A 103 5.50 -8.82 23.01
CA ASP A 103 5.99 -9.47 21.79
C ASP A 103 4.96 -9.40 20.66
N LEU A 104 3.66 -9.62 20.97
CA LEU A 104 2.58 -9.47 19.99
C LEU A 104 2.46 -8.04 19.46
N LYS A 105 2.59 -7.04 20.34
CA LYS A 105 2.52 -5.62 19.96
C LYS A 105 3.73 -5.20 19.11
N ASP A 106 4.92 -5.65 19.47
CA ASP A 106 6.14 -5.34 18.73
C ASP A 106 6.09 -5.96 17.32
N ALA A 107 5.63 -7.22 17.21
CA ALA A 107 5.41 -7.88 15.93
C ALA A 107 4.40 -7.10 15.07
N GLN A 108 3.28 -6.64 15.66
CA GLN A 108 2.30 -5.82 14.96
C GLN A 108 2.90 -4.49 14.46
N SER A 109 3.72 -3.83 15.29
CA SER A 109 4.39 -2.58 14.92
C SER A 109 5.38 -2.78 13.77
N GLU A 110 6.16 -3.86 13.81
CA GLU A 110 7.10 -4.21 12.74
C GLU A 110 6.37 -4.47 11.42
N ARG A 111 5.25 -5.20 11.46
CA ARG A 111 4.41 -5.44 10.27
C ARG A 111 3.90 -4.13 9.67
N TYR A 112 3.41 -3.20 10.49
CA TYR A 112 2.96 -1.89 9.98
C TYR A 112 4.09 -1.07 9.37
N GLN A 113 5.29 -1.12 9.95
CA GLN A 113 6.45 -0.45 9.39
C GLN A 113 6.84 -1.03 8.03
N GLN A 114 6.83 -2.36 7.90
CA GLN A 114 7.09 -3.04 6.63
C GLN A 114 6.05 -2.67 5.58
N LEU A 115 4.76 -2.73 5.94
CA LEU A 115 3.67 -2.39 5.02
C LEU A 115 3.76 -0.93 4.55
N ALA A 116 4.08 0.01 5.44
CA ALA A 116 4.30 1.40 5.08
C ALA A 116 5.47 1.56 4.08
N SER A 117 6.57 0.85 4.31
CA SER A 117 7.72 0.86 3.39
C SER A 117 7.38 0.23 2.03
N GLU A 118 6.59 -0.84 2.01
CA GLU A 118 6.12 -1.45 0.77
C GLU A 118 5.22 -0.50 -0.04
N TYR A 119 4.30 0.21 0.63
CA TYR A 119 3.48 1.22 -0.03
C TYR A 119 4.31 2.38 -0.58
N ASP A 120 5.29 2.87 0.18
CA ASP A 120 6.17 3.95 -0.28
C ASP A 120 6.98 3.54 -1.52
N ASN A 121 7.48 2.31 -1.53
CA ASN A 121 8.16 1.72 -2.69
C ASN A 121 7.22 1.60 -3.90
N GLN A 122 5.98 1.14 -3.70
CA GLN A 122 4.99 1.03 -4.76
C GLN A 122 4.61 2.41 -5.33
N VAL A 123 4.35 3.40 -4.47
CA VAL A 123 4.04 4.78 -4.87
C VAL A 123 5.20 5.38 -5.67
N SER A 124 6.44 5.20 -5.19
CA SER A 124 7.64 5.66 -5.90
C SER A 124 7.79 5.00 -7.28
N ALA A 125 7.51 3.69 -7.39
CA ALA A 125 7.53 2.98 -8.67
C ALA A 125 6.43 3.47 -9.63
N TYR A 126 5.22 3.74 -9.12
CA TYR A 126 4.15 4.32 -9.91
C TYR A 126 4.50 5.73 -10.38
N MET A 127 5.05 6.58 -9.52
CA MET A 127 5.49 7.92 -9.93
C MET A 127 6.52 7.85 -11.04
N LYS A 128 7.52 6.97 -10.91
CA LYS A 128 8.51 6.77 -11.98
C LYS A 128 7.88 6.33 -13.29
N THR A 129 6.87 5.46 -13.24
CA THR A 129 6.13 5.03 -14.44
C THR A 129 5.33 6.17 -15.05
N ILE A 130 4.65 6.97 -14.22
CA ILE A 130 3.91 8.15 -14.67
C ILE A 130 4.84 9.15 -15.34
N THR A 131 5.99 9.46 -14.74
CA THR A 131 6.98 10.37 -15.33
C THR A 131 7.46 9.85 -16.69
N LYS A 132 7.79 8.56 -16.81
CA LYS A 132 8.16 7.97 -18.11
C LYS A 132 7.05 8.12 -19.15
N LEU A 133 5.80 7.88 -18.76
CA LEU A 133 4.66 8.03 -19.67
C LEU A 133 4.44 9.49 -20.08
N GLN A 134 4.71 10.44 -19.18
CA GLN A 134 4.66 11.87 -19.49
C GLN A 134 5.76 12.25 -20.49
N ASP A 135 7.00 11.81 -20.25
CA ASP A 135 8.13 12.06 -21.14
C ASP A 135 7.88 11.46 -22.55
N GLU A 136 7.36 10.23 -22.62
CA GLU A 136 6.98 9.60 -23.90
C GLU A 136 5.85 10.37 -24.59
N ASN A 137 4.86 10.86 -23.84
CA ASN A 137 3.78 11.66 -24.41
C ASN A 137 4.29 12.99 -25.00
N GLU A 138 5.20 13.66 -24.29
CA GLU A 138 5.82 14.89 -24.74
C GLU A 138 6.63 14.65 -26.01
N LYS A 139 7.46 13.60 -26.03
CA LYS A 139 8.21 13.21 -27.21
C LYS A 139 7.33 12.91 -28.42
N LEU A 140 6.25 12.16 -28.25
CA LEU A 140 5.29 11.87 -29.32
C LEU A 140 4.62 13.15 -29.85
N ARG A 141 4.31 14.11 -28.97
CA ARG A 141 3.75 15.41 -29.37
C ARG A 141 4.77 16.23 -30.15
N GLU A 142 6.03 16.23 -29.74
CA GLU A 142 7.10 16.87 -30.49
C GLU A 142 7.31 16.24 -31.86
N GLU A 143 7.31 14.91 -31.96
CA GLU A 143 7.42 14.19 -33.23
C GLU A 143 6.27 14.56 -34.17
N ILE A 144 5.01 14.54 -33.71
CA ILE A 144 3.85 14.96 -34.50
C ILE A 144 3.99 16.41 -35.00
N ASN A 145 4.37 17.33 -34.11
CA ASN A 145 4.56 18.74 -34.48
C ASN A 145 5.70 18.92 -35.49
N SER A 146 6.77 18.12 -35.38
CA SER A 146 7.90 18.17 -36.29
C SER A 146 7.54 17.64 -37.68
N GLU A 147 6.76 16.55 -37.75
CA GLU A 147 6.27 15.99 -39.00
C GLU A 147 5.26 16.91 -39.68
N GLN A 148 4.32 17.52 -38.94
CA GLN A 148 3.40 18.53 -39.50
C GLN A 148 4.14 19.74 -40.10
N LYS A 149 5.21 20.22 -39.43
CA LYS A 149 6.05 21.30 -39.96
C LYS A 149 6.79 20.86 -41.23
N ARG A 150 7.32 19.63 -41.26
CA ARG A 150 7.99 19.07 -42.45
C ARG A 150 7.03 18.93 -43.63
N GLU A 151 5.83 18.41 -43.41
CA GLU A 151 4.79 18.33 -44.45
C GLU A 151 4.44 19.70 -45.00
N THR A 152 4.20 20.69 -44.13
CA THR A 152 3.87 22.06 -44.55
C THR A 152 4.99 22.68 -45.41
N ASN A 153 6.25 22.48 -45.01
CA ASN A 153 7.41 22.99 -45.74
C ASN A 153 7.63 22.27 -47.09
N ASN A 154 7.46 20.94 -47.13
CA ASN A 154 7.58 20.17 -48.37
C ASN A 154 6.46 20.53 -49.36
N ASN A 155 5.24 20.74 -48.88
CA ASN A 155 4.13 21.16 -49.72
C ASN A 155 4.38 22.55 -50.32
N ALA A 156 4.91 23.49 -49.52
CA ALA A 156 5.31 24.81 -50.02
C ALA A 156 6.39 24.74 -51.10
N LEU A 157 7.42 23.88 -50.92
CA LEU A 157 8.46 23.65 -51.92
C LEU A 157 7.90 23.02 -53.20
N LEU A 158 6.98 22.06 -53.08
CA LEU A 158 6.29 21.45 -54.23
C LEU A 158 5.49 22.48 -55.03
N TYR A 159 4.71 23.34 -54.37
CA TYR A 159 3.97 24.42 -55.05
C TYR A 159 4.91 25.39 -55.78
N LEU A 160 6.04 25.74 -55.15
CA LEU A 160 7.04 26.62 -55.75
C LEU A 160 7.72 25.98 -56.97
N ALA A 161 8.03 24.69 -56.91
CA ALA A 161 8.58 23.92 -58.03
C ALA A 161 7.60 23.85 -59.21
N ILE A 162 6.31 23.60 -58.96
CA ILE A 162 5.27 23.59 -60.00
C ILE A 162 5.17 24.97 -60.67
N LEU A 163 5.16 26.05 -59.89
CA LEU A 163 5.14 27.42 -60.41
C LEU A 163 6.36 27.69 -61.32
N ALA A 164 7.55 27.28 -60.90
CA ALA A 164 8.77 27.45 -61.69
C ALA A 164 8.72 26.72 -63.03
N VAL A 165 8.18 25.49 -63.05
CA VAL A 165 7.98 24.71 -64.29
C VAL A 165 7.01 25.43 -65.23
N ILE A 166 5.88 25.94 -64.73
CA ILE A 166 4.90 26.68 -65.53
C ILE A 166 5.54 27.92 -66.17
N VAL A 167 6.28 28.71 -65.38
CA VAL A 167 6.97 29.92 -65.87
C VAL A 167 8.01 29.56 -66.94
N LEU A 168 8.81 28.52 -66.72
CA LEU A 168 9.79 28.03 -67.69
C LEU A 168 9.12 27.56 -68.99
N SER A 169 8.01 26.83 -68.91
CA SER A 169 7.24 26.41 -70.08
C SER A 169 6.70 27.59 -70.88
N ILE A 170 6.19 28.64 -70.21
CA ILE A 170 5.70 29.87 -70.87
C ILE A 170 6.85 30.61 -71.57
N LEU A 171 8.00 30.75 -70.90
CA LEU A 171 9.17 31.42 -71.47
C LEU A 171 9.72 30.68 -72.69
N LEU A 172 9.84 29.35 -72.61
CA LEU A 172 10.25 28.53 -73.75
C LEU A 172 9.25 28.67 -74.91
N PHE A 173 7.95 28.57 -74.66
CA PHE A 173 6.92 28.73 -75.70
C PHE A 173 6.99 30.11 -76.38
N SER A 174 7.20 31.18 -75.61
CA SER A 174 7.38 32.53 -76.14
C SER A 174 8.63 32.65 -77.02
N GLN A 175 9.75 32.05 -76.61
CA GLN A 175 11.00 31.99 -77.40
C GLN A 175 10.81 31.20 -78.70
N TYR A 176 10.13 30.06 -78.65
CA TYR A 176 9.80 29.26 -79.85
C TYR A 176 8.93 30.05 -80.83
N LYS A 177 7.92 30.77 -80.34
CA LYS A 177 7.06 31.61 -81.19
C LYS A 177 7.85 32.75 -81.84
N LYS A 178 8.73 33.42 -81.09
CA LYS A 178 9.59 34.50 -81.63
C LYS A 178 10.56 34.00 -82.72
N LYS A 179 11.12 32.80 -82.55
CA LYS A 179 12.05 32.18 -83.52
C LYS A 179 11.34 31.73 -84.80
N ASN A 180 10.08 31.28 -84.73
CA ASN A 180 9.29 30.94 -85.90
C ASN A 180 8.82 32.17 -86.69
N VAL A 181 8.55 33.31 -86.02
CA VAL A 181 8.20 34.57 -86.72
C VAL A 181 9.38 35.13 -87.52
N GLN A 182 10.62 35.00 -87.04
CA GLN A 182 11.82 35.43 -87.79
C GLN A 182 12.11 34.60 -89.04
N LYS A 183 11.65 33.34 -89.13
CA LYS A 183 11.83 32.49 -90.33
C LYS A 183 10.83 32.75 -91.46
N LEU A 184 9.88 33.66 -91.26
CA LEU A 184 8.86 34.04 -92.25
C LEU A 184 9.19 35.37 -92.96
N THR A 185 10.40 35.91 -92.75
CA THR A 185 10.84 37.19 -93.33
C THR A 185 12.20 37.10 -94.04
N GLU A 186 12.57 35.91 -94.53
CA GLU A 186 13.60 35.71 -95.57
C GLU A 186 12.98 35.03 -96.79
#